data_AF-A0A945G9J1-F1
#
_entry.id   AF-A0A945G9J1-F1
#
_cell.length_a   1.000
_cell.length_b   1.000
_cell.length_c   1.000
_cell.angle_alpha   90.00
_cell.angle_beta   90.00
_cell.angle_gamma   90.00
#
_symmetry.space_group_name_H-M   'P 1'
#
loop_
_entity.id
_entity.type
_entity.pdbx_description
1 polymer ?
#
loop_
_entity_poly.entity_id
_entity_poly.type
_entity_poly.pdbx_seq_one_letter_code
_entity_poly.pdbx_strand_id
1 'polypeptide(L)'
;MKEAYLKHCDERKSENLPPLVLNAKQTKSVVEGLILGSDDDFYLDLLTHRIPPGVDEAAYVKAGFLTSIAKGDESCKAISQKHATFLLGTMLGGYSINSLIDLLDIDETAEEACKALSHTILIYEAHQSIVEKSTRNEHAKKIVDSWASADWFTSKEPLPESIKAVVFRVDGETNTDDLSPATEAWSRPDIPLHAKAMLIKKMDKPLEKIEQLKEKGLPLAYVGD
;
A
#
# COMPACT_ATOMS: atom_id res chain seq x y z
N MET A 1 17.14 13.93 7.75
CA MET A 1 16.29 13.20 6.79
C MET A 1 15.18 14.09 6.23
N LYS A 2 14.36 14.73 7.09
CA LYS A 2 13.24 15.61 6.68
C LYS A 2 13.59 16.64 5.59
N GLU A 3 14.63 17.45 5.79
CA GLU A 3 15.03 18.47 4.81
C GLU A 3 15.36 17.87 3.44
N ALA A 4 16.14 16.78 3.41
CA ALA A 4 16.46 16.07 2.17
C ALA A 4 15.21 15.46 1.51
N TYR A 5 14.27 14.94 2.30
CA TYR A 5 13.00 14.41 1.79
C TYR A 5 12.12 15.52 1.18
N LEU A 6 12.03 16.68 1.83
CA LEU A 6 11.27 17.82 1.31
C LEU A 6 11.89 18.36 0.01
N LYS A 7 13.22 18.46 -0.05
CA LYS A 7 13.92 18.81 -1.28
C LYS A 7 13.62 17.84 -2.43
N HIS A 8 13.63 16.54 -2.15
CA HIS A 8 13.25 15.50 -3.12
C HIS A 8 11.78 15.65 -3.57
N CYS A 9 10.88 16.01 -2.66
CA CYS A 9 9.49 16.29 -3.02
C CYS A 9 9.39 17.46 -4.00
N ASP A 10 10.13 18.53 -3.77
CA ASP A 10 10.14 19.70 -4.66
C ASP A 10 10.75 19.37 -6.03
N GLU A 11 11.85 18.62 -6.07
CA GLU A 11 12.49 18.13 -7.30
C GLU A 11 11.48 17.30 -8.12
N ARG A 12 10.84 16.32 -7.49
CA ARG A 12 9.82 15.46 -8.14
C ARG A 12 8.60 16.24 -8.59
N LYS A 13 8.13 17.18 -7.78
CA LYS A 13 6.97 18.02 -8.09
C LYS A 13 7.23 18.93 -9.28
N SER A 14 8.47 19.42 -9.47
CA SER A 14 8.84 20.21 -10.66
C SER A 14 8.65 19.45 -11.96
N GLU A 15 8.69 18.12 -11.88
CA GLU A 15 8.42 17.20 -12.97
C GLU A 15 6.99 16.64 -12.97
N ASN A 16 6.09 17.14 -12.13
CA ASN A 16 4.74 16.60 -11.93
C ASN A 16 4.73 15.12 -11.50
N LEU A 17 5.68 14.73 -10.65
CA LEU A 17 5.80 13.38 -10.12
C LEU A 17 5.59 13.38 -8.59
N PRO A 18 4.97 12.32 -8.03
CA PRO A 18 4.96 12.11 -6.59
C PRO A 18 6.36 11.73 -6.08
N PRO A 19 6.70 11.96 -4.81
CA PRO A 19 7.98 11.52 -4.26
C PRO A 19 8.11 9.99 -4.35
N LEU A 20 9.36 9.52 -4.49
CA LEU A 20 9.68 8.09 -4.36
C LEU A 20 9.30 7.57 -2.98
N VAL A 21 9.01 6.26 -2.93
CA VAL A 21 8.89 5.51 -1.68
C VAL A 21 10.18 5.56 -0.87
N LEU A 22 10.05 5.42 0.44
CA LEU A 22 11.17 5.42 1.36
C LEU A 22 11.92 4.09 1.30
N ASN A 23 13.25 4.17 1.33
CA ASN A 23 14.10 3.02 1.59
C ASN A 23 14.21 2.72 3.11
N ALA A 24 14.89 1.63 3.45
CA ALA A 24 15.07 1.19 4.84
C ALA A 24 15.75 2.25 5.73
N LYS A 25 16.76 2.95 5.21
CA LYS A 25 17.49 4.00 5.96
C LYS A 25 16.59 5.21 6.25
N GLN A 26 15.80 5.65 5.27
CA GLN A 26 14.85 6.73 5.46
C GLN A 26 13.75 6.32 6.43
N THR A 27 13.23 5.10 6.30
CA THR A 27 12.22 4.53 7.21
C THR A 27 12.72 4.48 8.65
N LYS A 28 13.98 4.07 8.87
CA LYS A 28 14.59 4.13 10.20
C LYS A 28 14.59 5.56 10.77
N SER A 29 14.93 6.56 9.98
CA SER A 29 14.86 7.96 10.42
C SER A 29 13.42 8.44 10.68
N VAL A 30 12.41 7.91 9.98
CA VAL A 30 10.99 8.18 10.30
C VAL A 30 10.66 7.63 11.68
N VAL A 31 11.03 6.38 11.96
CA VAL A 31 10.83 5.72 13.26
C VAL A 31 11.52 6.48 14.39
N GLU A 32 12.78 6.85 14.22
CA GLU A 32 13.52 7.67 15.20
C GLU A 32 12.81 9.01 15.46
N GLY A 33 12.28 9.67 14.41
CA GLY A 33 11.51 10.91 14.54
C GLY A 33 10.23 10.76 15.35
N LEU A 34 9.50 9.66 15.15
CA LEU A 34 8.27 9.32 15.88
C LEU A 34 8.53 8.96 17.35
N ILE A 35 9.62 8.26 17.64
CA ILE A 35 10.03 7.93 19.02
C ILE A 35 10.42 9.20 19.77
N LEU A 36 11.13 10.11 19.11
CA LEU A 36 11.52 11.40 19.70
C LEU A 36 10.33 12.37 19.89
N GLY A 37 9.16 12.08 19.31
CA GLY A 37 7.99 12.96 19.38
C GLY A 37 8.16 14.28 18.63
N SER A 38 9.01 14.29 17.59
CA SER A 38 9.31 15.48 16.81
C SER A 38 8.47 15.50 15.54
N ASP A 39 7.56 16.46 15.38
CA ASP A 39 6.73 16.60 14.17
C ASP A 39 5.97 15.30 13.79
N ASP A 40 5.20 14.82 14.76
CA ASP A 40 4.48 13.54 14.72
C ASP A 40 3.65 13.38 13.45
N ASP A 41 2.90 14.40 13.06
CA ASP A 41 2.03 14.37 11.87
C ASP A 41 2.82 14.11 10.59
N PHE A 42 3.98 14.75 10.43
CA PHE A 42 4.83 14.57 9.26
C PHE A 42 5.37 13.15 9.18
N TYR A 43 5.95 12.62 10.26
CA TYR A 43 6.54 11.28 10.22
C TYR A 43 5.48 10.18 10.19
N LEU A 44 4.30 10.40 10.80
CA LEU A 44 3.19 9.47 10.72
C LEU A 44 2.61 9.38 9.30
N ASP A 45 2.50 10.50 8.56
CA ASP A 45 2.11 10.49 7.14
C ASP A 45 3.07 9.65 6.30
N LEU A 46 4.39 9.85 6.50
CA LEU A 46 5.41 9.06 5.81
C LEU A 46 5.35 7.58 6.15
N LEU A 47 5.22 7.24 7.43
CA LEU A 47 5.11 5.86 7.89
C LEU A 47 3.89 5.17 7.26
N THR A 48 2.78 5.90 7.14
CA THR A 48 1.50 5.38 6.66
C THR A 48 1.51 5.19 5.14
N HIS A 49 2.01 6.18 4.38
CA HIS A 49 1.76 6.28 2.94
C HIS A 49 2.99 6.21 2.03
N ARG A 50 4.20 6.12 2.57
CA ARG A 50 5.44 6.20 1.77
C ARG A 50 6.37 5.01 1.90
N ILE A 51 5.96 3.93 2.58
CA ILE A 51 6.77 2.72 2.72
C ILE A 51 6.15 1.59 1.88
N PRO A 52 6.92 0.89 1.04
CA PRO A 52 6.42 -0.25 0.28
C PRO A 52 5.83 -1.34 1.20
N PRO A 53 4.78 -2.05 0.77
CA PRO A 53 4.24 -3.18 1.52
C PRO A 53 5.07 -4.47 1.33
N GLY A 54 4.66 -5.55 2.00
CA GLY A 54 5.22 -6.89 1.79
C GLY A 54 6.59 -7.11 2.43
N VAL A 55 7.55 -7.59 1.64
CA VAL A 55 8.87 -8.06 2.11
C VAL A 55 10.04 -7.13 1.73
N ASP A 56 9.73 -5.87 1.42
CA ASP A 56 10.76 -4.84 1.21
C ASP A 56 11.53 -4.55 2.50
N GLU A 57 12.81 -4.14 2.39
CA GLU A 57 13.65 -3.82 3.54
C GLU A 57 13.07 -2.66 4.38
N ALA A 58 12.41 -1.69 3.76
CA ALA A 58 11.71 -0.63 4.46
C ALA A 58 10.46 -1.16 5.19
N ALA A 59 9.75 -2.11 4.59
CA ALA A 59 8.63 -2.79 5.23
C ALA A 59 9.09 -3.56 6.48
N TYR A 60 10.27 -4.20 6.44
CA TYR A 60 10.85 -4.88 7.61
C TYR A 60 11.03 -3.92 8.80
N VAL A 61 11.63 -2.74 8.55
CA VAL A 61 11.83 -1.71 9.59
C VAL A 61 10.49 -1.21 10.13
N LYS A 62 9.52 -0.94 9.25
CA LYS A 62 8.16 -0.51 9.64
C LYS A 62 7.47 -1.57 10.49
N ALA A 63 7.48 -2.83 10.07
CA ALA A 63 6.84 -3.92 10.79
C ALA A 63 7.43 -4.08 12.19
N GLY A 64 8.76 -4.11 12.31
CA GLY A 64 9.43 -4.22 13.61
C GLY A 64 9.04 -3.12 14.59
N PHE A 65 9.07 -1.86 14.14
CA PHE A 65 8.64 -0.72 14.96
C PHE A 65 7.17 -0.83 15.39
N LEU A 66 6.26 -1.05 14.43
CA LEU A 66 4.83 -1.14 14.74
C LEU A 66 4.52 -2.32 15.67
N THR A 67 5.22 -3.44 15.54
CA THR A 67 5.09 -4.59 16.45
C THR A 67 5.50 -4.24 17.87
N SER A 68 6.62 -3.54 18.07
CA SER A 68 7.05 -3.10 19.40
C SER A 68 6.03 -2.17 20.06
N ILE A 69 5.46 -1.22 19.29
CA ILE A 69 4.40 -0.34 19.79
C ILE A 69 3.14 -1.16 20.13
N ALA A 70 2.70 -2.05 19.22
CA ALA A 70 1.49 -2.84 19.41
C ALA A 70 1.58 -3.81 20.61
N LYS A 71 2.77 -4.37 20.89
CA LYS A 71 3.01 -5.21 22.07
C LYS A 71 3.19 -4.41 23.36
N GLY A 72 3.44 -3.10 23.27
CA GLY A 72 3.73 -2.24 24.41
C GLY A 72 5.18 -2.28 24.89
N ASP A 73 6.08 -2.86 24.09
CA ASP A 73 7.52 -2.92 24.37
C ASP A 73 8.19 -1.54 24.19
N GLU A 74 7.61 -0.70 23.33
CA GLU A 74 8.03 0.68 23.08
C GLU A 74 6.82 1.63 23.10
N SER A 75 7.04 2.89 23.49
CA SER A 75 5.99 3.91 23.50
C SER A 75 6.24 4.96 22.42
N CYS A 76 5.19 5.33 21.69
CA CYS A 76 5.20 6.46 20.76
C CYS A 76 3.98 7.33 21.03
N LYS A 77 4.17 8.64 21.22
CA LYS A 77 3.07 9.57 21.51
C LYS A 77 2.05 9.63 20.36
N ALA A 78 2.52 9.50 19.12
CA ALA A 78 1.72 9.61 17.91
C ALA A 78 0.90 8.34 17.59
N ILE A 79 1.27 7.18 18.15
CA ILE A 79 0.74 5.87 17.74
C ILE A 79 0.41 5.04 18.98
N SER A 80 -0.89 4.75 19.17
CA SER A 80 -1.36 3.79 20.19
C SER A 80 -1.14 2.34 19.74
N GLN A 81 -1.25 1.39 20.68
CA GLN A 81 -1.14 -0.04 20.35
C GLN A 81 -2.16 -0.46 19.28
N LYS A 82 -3.42 0.01 19.43
CA LYS A 82 -4.48 -0.23 18.45
C LYS A 82 -4.16 0.38 17.09
N HIS A 83 -3.65 1.62 17.04
CA HIS A 83 -3.28 2.25 15.78
C HIS A 83 -2.10 1.54 15.11
N ALA A 84 -1.10 1.10 15.88
CA ALA A 84 0.02 0.31 15.35
C ALA A 84 -0.45 -1.03 14.75
N THR A 85 -1.40 -1.69 15.42
CA THR A 85 -2.03 -2.92 14.92
C THR A 85 -2.79 -2.70 13.62
N PHE A 86 -3.55 -1.61 13.53
CA PHE A 86 -4.20 -1.21 12.28
C PHE A 86 -3.18 -1.02 11.15
N LEU A 87 -2.09 -0.28 11.40
CA LEU A 87 -1.03 -0.03 10.41
C LEU A 87 -0.28 -1.30 9.97
N LEU A 88 -0.12 -2.30 10.86
CA LEU A 88 0.39 -3.62 10.48
C LEU A 88 -0.56 -4.32 9.49
N GLY A 89 -1.87 -4.17 9.69
CA GLY A 89 -2.90 -4.70 8.80
C GLY A 89 -2.88 -4.11 7.39
N THR A 90 -2.40 -2.87 7.22
CA THR A 90 -2.31 -2.23 5.90
C THR A 90 -1.06 -2.63 5.10
N MET A 91 -0.18 -3.46 5.65
CA MET A 91 1.08 -3.86 4.99
C MET A 91 0.91 -4.99 3.96
N LEU A 92 -0.33 -5.43 3.71
CA LEU A 92 -0.76 -6.45 2.73
C LEU A 92 -0.29 -7.88 3.00
N GLY A 93 0.79 -8.07 3.76
CA GLY A 93 1.34 -9.37 4.14
C GLY A 93 2.84 -9.29 4.45
N GLY A 94 3.51 -10.44 4.44
CA GLY A 94 4.95 -10.51 4.73
C GLY A 94 5.25 -10.31 6.21
N TYR A 95 6.10 -9.33 6.54
CA TYR A 95 6.63 -9.16 7.89
C TYR A 95 5.58 -8.81 8.96
N SER A 96 4.38 -8.35 8.59
CA SER A 96 3.32 -8.03 9.54
C SER A 96 2.52 -9.26 10.03
N ILE A 97 2.53 -10.38 9.32
CA ILE A 97 1.60 -11.50 9.56
C ILE A 97 1.78 -12.13 10.94
N ASN A 98 2.99 -12.58 11.27
CA ASN A 98 3.24 -13.22 12.57
C ASN A 98 2.98 -12.25 13.73
N SER A 99 3.26 -10.96 13.52
CA SER A 99 2.98 -9.93 14.51
C SER A 99 1.47 -9.82 14.76
N LEU A 100 0.65 -9.75 13.70
CA LEU A 100 -0.81 -9.73 13.84
C LEU A 100 -1.35 -10.99 14.54
N ILE A 101 -0.77 -12.17 14.28
CA ILE A 101 -1.17 -13.42 14.95
C ILE A 101 -0.87 -13.38 16.45
N ASP A 102 0.31 -12.89 16.84
CA ASP A 102 0.70 -12.71 18.25
C ASP A 102 -0.25 -11.73 18.96
N LEU A 103 -0.62 -10.64 18.27
CA LEU A 103 -1.48 -9.58 18.81
C LEU A 103 -2.92 -10.06 19.09
N LEU A 104 -3.33 -11.23 18.59
CA LEU A 104 -4.62 -11.84 18.97
C LEU A 104 -4.69 -12.24 20.45
N ASP A 105 -3.55 -12.32 21.14
CA ASP A 105 -3.47 -12.68 22.57
C ASP A 105 -3.45 -11.46 23.51
N ILE A 106 -3.53 -10.24 22.98
CA ILE A 106 -3.47 -8.99 23.77
C ILE A 106 -4.80 -8.25 23.64
N ASP A 107 -5.51 -8.05 24.75
CA ASP A 107 -6.85 -7.45 24.77
C ASP A 107 -6.95 -6.10 24.02
N GLU A 108 -5.94 -5.24 24.16
CA GLU A 108 -5.88 -3.91 23.52
C GLU A 108 -5.80 -3.98 21.97
N THR A 109 -5.30 -5.09 21.41
CA THR A 109 -5.00 -5.21 19.97
C THR A 109 -5.77 -6.34 19.27
N ALA A 110 -6.30 -7.31 20.02
CA ALA A 110 -6.89 -8.53 19.47
C ALA A 110 -8.05 -8.26 18.50
N GLU A 111 -8.91 -7.26 18.78
CA GLU A 111 -10.01 -6.90 17.88
C GLU A 111 -9.49 -6.34 16.54
N GLU A 112 -8.46 -5.49 16.58
CA GLU A 112 -7.90 -4.85 15.39
C GLU A 112 -7.10 -5.86 14.55
N ALA A 113 -6.32 -6.72 15.22
CA ALA A 113 -5.62 -7.83 14.58
C ALA A 113 -6.60 -8.82 13.91
N CYS A 114 -7.72 -9.11 14.58
CA CYS A 114 -8.79 -9.95 14.02
C CYS A 114 -9.36 -9.35 12.73
N LYS A 115 -9.68 -8.04 12.72
CA LYS A 115 -10.20 -7.35 11.53
C LYS A 115 -9.22 -7.41 10.37
N ALA A 116 -7.94 -7.13 10.65
CA ALA A 116 -6.87 -7.15 9.66
C ALA A 116 -6.70 -8.55 9.04
N LEU A 117 -6.55 -9.59 9.88
CA LEU A 117 -6.32 -10.95 9.40
C LEU A 117 -7.52 -11.55 8.66
N SER A 118 -8.74 -11.18 9.05
CA SER A 118 -9.97 -11.61 8.37
C SER A 118 -10.01 -11.20 6.89
N HIS A 119 -9.38 -10.08 6.53
CA HIS A 119 -9.32 -9.54 5.17
C HIS A 119 -7.97 -9.74 4.48
N THR A 120 -7.02 -10.40 5.15
CA THR A 120 -5.68 -10.64 4.61
C THR A 120 -5.66 -11.91 3.79
N ILE A 121 -5.37 -11.77 2.49
CA ILE A 121 -5.34 -12.90 1.55
C ILE A 121 -3.96 -13.56 1.49
N LEU A 122 -2.89 -12.77 1.70
CA LEU A 122 -1.49 -13.23 1.61
C LEU A 122 -1.04 -13.95 2.91
N ILE A 123 -1.84 -14.91 3.38
CA ILE A 123 -1.63 -15.61 4.65
C ILE A 123 -0.74 -16.87 4.53
N TYR A 124 -0.71 -17.50 3.35
CA TYR A 124 0.13 -18.64 3.02
C TYR A 124 0.17 -19.71 4.14
N GLU A 125 1.36 -20.08 4.61
CA GLU A 125 1.57 -21.11 5.65
C GLU A 125 1.12 -20.67 7.05
N ALA A 126 1.04 -19.36 7.32
CA ALA A 126 0.60 -18.82 8.61
C ALA A 126 -0.88 -19.10 8.89
N HIS A 127 -1.66 -19.50 7.89
CA HIS A 127 -3.02 -20.04 8.04
C HIS A 127 -3.05 -21.15 9.10
N GLN A 128 -2.07 -22.05 9.11
CA GLN A 128 -2.06 -23.20 10.03
C GLN A 128 -1.98 -22.73 11.48
N SER A 129 -1.16 -21.73 11.77
CA SER A 129 -1.04 -21.13 13.09
C SER A 129 -2.36 -20.50 13.56
N ILE A 130 -3.12 -19.88 12.66
CA ILE A 130 -4.42 -19.29 12.97
C ILE A 130 -5.48 -20.38 13.22
N VAL A 131 -5.51 -21.43 12.39
CA VAL A 131 -6.41 -22.57 12.60
C VAL A 131 -6.12 -23.27 13.92
N GLU A 132 -4.87 -23.54 14.24
CA GLU A 132 -4.50 -24.14 15.53
C GLU A 132 -4.89 -23.24 16.70
N LYS A 133 -4.62 -21.94 16.58
CA LYS A 133 -4.99 -20.94 17.60
C LYS A 133 -6.51 -20.82 17.77
N SER A 134 -7.31 -21.02 16.72
CA SER A 134 -8.78 -20.96 16.75
C SER A 134 -9.43 -21.98 17.68
N THR A 135 -8.71 -23.04 18.05
CA THR A 135 -9.19 -24.05 19.01
C THR A 135 -9.35 -23.49 20.44
N ARG A 136 -8.71 -22.35 20.74
CA ARG A 136 -8.65 -21.76 22.08
C ARG A 136 -8.78 -20.23 22.14
N ASN A 137 -8.67 -19.53 21.01
CA ASN A 137 -8.78 -18.07 20.94
C ASN A 137 -9.98 -17.68 20.07
N GLU A 138 -10.93 -16.94 20.65
CA GLU A 138 -12.18 -16.56 19.98
C GLU A 138 -11.96 -15.63 18.77
N HIS A 139 -10.94 -14.78 18.79
CA HIS A 139 -10.60 -13.92 17.65
C HIS A 139 -10.03 -14.75 16.49
N ALA A 140 -9.15 -15.71 16.78
CA ALA A 140 -8.68 -16.65 15.76
C ALA A 140 -9.81 -17.48 15.15
N LYS A 141 -10.80 -17.89 15.96
CA LYS A 141 -12.02 -18.54 15.46
C LYS A 141 -12.81 -17.65 14.51
N LYS A 142 -13.04 -16.37 14.86
CA LYS A 142 -13.71 -15.40 14.00
C LYS A 142 -12.99 -15.21 12.66
N ILE A 143 -11.65 -15.22 12.64
CA ILE A 143 -10.88 -15.15 11.40
C ILE A 143 -11.16 -16.36 10.51
N VAL A 144 -11.10 -17.58 11.08
CA VAL A 144 -11.40 -18.81 10.32
C VAL A 144 -12.82 -18.81 9.76
N ASP A 145 -13.80 -18.39 10.57
CA ASP A 145 -15.20 -18.30 10.15
C ASP A 145 -15.38 -17.25 9.02
N SER A 146 -14.70 -16.11 9.10
CA SER A 146 -14.71 -15.04 8.07
C SER A 146 -14.07 -15.51 6.75
N TRP A 147 -12.98 -16.27 6.82
CA TRP A 147 -12.39 -16.87 5.62
C TRP A 147 -13.31 -17.92 4.99
N ALA A 148 -13.94 -18.76 5.82
CA ALA A 148 -14.88 -19.78 5.35
C ALA A 148 -16.13 -19.18 4.69
N SER A 149 -16.61 -18.03 5.18
CA SER A 149 -17.71 -17.28 4.55
C SER A 149 -17.26 -16.41 3.36
N ALA A 150 -15.97 -16.40 3.03
CA ALA A 150 -15.36 -15.55 2.01
C ALA A 150 -15.69 -14.06 2.22
N ASP A 151 -15.72 -13.59 3.47
CA ASP A 151 -16.03 -12.20 3.81
C ASP A 151 -15.09 -11.19 3.13
N TRP A 152 -13.79 -11.54 3.02
CA TRP A 152 -12.79 -10.77 2.26
C TRP A 152 -13.17 -10.50 0.79
N PHE A 153 -14.07 -11.30 0.23
CA PHE A 153 -14.61 -11.15 -1.12
C PHE A 153 -16.02 -10.57 -1.11
N THR A 154 -16.92 -11.14 -0.30
CA THR A 154 -18.36 -10.80 -0.31
C THR A 154 -18.67 -9.44 0.32
N SER A 155 -17.76 -8.88 1.13
CA SER A 155 -17.87 -7.51 1.66
C SER A 155 -17.49 -6.42 0.64
N LYS A 156 -16.87 -6.78 -0.49
CA LYS A 156 -16.46 -5.81 -1.52
C LYS A 156 -17.67 -5.38 -2.36
N GLU A 157 -17.62 -4.15 -2.85
CA GLU A 157 -18.62 -3.68 -3.80
C GLU A 157 -18.65 -4.59 -5.04
N PRO A 158 -19.82 -5.10 -5.44
CA PRO A 158 -19.94 -5.90 -6.64
C PRO A 158 -19.67 -5.03 -7.88
N LEU A 159 -19.24 -5.67 -8.98
CA LEU A 159 -19.10 -4.99 -10.26
C LEU A 159 -20.46 -4.40 -10.68
N PRO A 160 -20.53 -3.09 -11.01
CA PRO A 160 -21.77 -2.49 -11.49
C PRO A 160 -22.28 -3.18 -12.76
N GLU A 161 -23.60 -3.34 -12.90
CA GLU A 161 -24.22 -3.90 -14.10
C GLU A 161 -23.93 -3.08 -15.38
N SER A 162 -23.59 -1.80 -15.21
CA SER A 162 -23.21 -0.90 -16.30
C SER A 162 -22.10 0.06 -15.85
N ILE A 163 -21.06 0.19 -16.68
CA ILE A 163 -19.97 1.14 -16.50
C ILE A 163 -20.01 2.13 -17.65
N LYS A 164 -20.34 3.40 -17.35
CA LYS A 164 -20.21 4.50 -18.31
C LYS A 164 -18.76 4.97 -18.34
N ALA A 165 -18.15 4.94 -19.51
CA ALA A 165 -16.76 5.34 -19.70
C ALA A 165 -16.58 6.25 -20.91
N VAL A 166 -15.50 7.03 -20.90
CA VAL A 166 -15.05 7.80 -22.06
C VAL A 166 -13.99 6.99 -22.79
N VAL A 167 -14.20 6.79 -24.08
CA VAL A 167 -13.26 6.05 -24.92
C VAL A 167 -12.00 6.87 -25.15
N PHE A 168 -10.86 6.35 -24.70
CA PHE A 168 -9.52 6.75 -25.14
C PHE A 168 -9.09 5.79 -26.25
N ARG A 169 -9.41 6.16 -27.49
CA ARG A 169 -9.12 5.36 -28.68
C ARG A 169 -7.69 5.60 -29.15
N VAL A 170 -6.97 4.51 -29.44
CA VAL A 170 -5.66 4.52 -30.11
C VAL A 170 -5.80 3.71 -31.39
N ASP A 171 -5.67 4.38 -32.53
CA ASP A 171 -5.85 3.74 -33.84
C ASP A 171 -4.70 2.77 -34.16
N GLY A 172 -5.06 1.68 -34.83
CA GLY A 172 -4.17 0.57 -35.18
C GLY A 172 -3.80 -0.34 -33.99
N GLU A 173 -2.97 -1.33 -34.29
CA GLU A 173 -2.43 -2.26 -33.29
C GLU A 173 -1.58 -1.52 -32.25
N THR A 174 -1.94 -1.62 -30.97
CA THR A 174 -1.08 -1.15 -29.86
C THR A 174 -0.18 -2.30 -29.41
N ASN A 175 1.13 -2.13 -29.57
CA ASN A 175 2.13 -3.05 -29.03
C ASN A 175 2.55 -2.64 -27.61
N THR A 176 3.11 -3.58 -26.84
CA THR A 176 3.61 -3.26 -25.49
C THR A 176 4.78 -2.27 -25.50
N ASP A 177 5.60 -2.21 -26.56
CA ASP A 177 6.64 -1.17 -26.70
C ASP A 177 6.05 0.23 -26.90
N ASP A 178 4.83 0.34 -27.42
CA ASP A 178 4.12 1.63 -27.49
C ASP A 178 3.72 2.12 -26.09
N LEU A 179 3.45 1.19 -25.16
CA LEU A 179 3.04 1.49 -23.78
C LEU A 179 4.21 1.60 -22.81
N SER A 180 5.26 0.80 -23.02
CA SER A 180 6.48 0.71 -22.20
C SER A 180 7.71 0.55 -23.10
N PRO A 181 8.19 1.65 -23.71
CA PRO A 181 9.29 1.61 -24.66
C PRO A 181 10.56 0.99 -24.07
N ALA A 182 11.25 0.15 -24.83
CA ALA A 182 12.51 -0.47 -24.41
C ALA A 182 13.60 0.55 -24.08
N THR A 183 13.60 1.71 -24.74
CA THR A 183 14.52 2.83 -24.45
C THR A 183 14.32 3.42 -23.06
N GLU A 184 13.13 3.26 -22.49
CA GLU A 184 12.75 3.73 -21.16
C GLU A 184 12.72 2.60 -20.12
N ALA A 185 13.33 1.44 -20.42
CA ALA A 185 13.32 0.30 -19.52
C ALA A 185 13.96 0.59 -18.14
N TRP A 186 14.90 1.55 -18.09
CA TRP A 186 15.60 1.97 -16.87
C TRP A 186 14.66 2.62 -15.84
N SER A 187 13.54 3.23 -16.26
CA SER A 187 12.60 3.91 -15.38
C SER A 187 11.45 3.02 -14.90
N ARG A 188 11.30 1.80 -15.42
CA ARG A 188 10.20 0.87 -15.11
C ARG A 188 9.88 0.68 -13.63
N PRO A 189 10.86 0.61 -12.70
CA PRO A 189 10.55 0.49 -11.27
C PRO A 189 9.86 1.73 -10.67
N ASP A 190 10.02 2.91 -11.26
CA ASP A 190 9.35 4.15 -10.87
C ASP A 190 8.11 4.35 -11.74
N ILE A 191 7.00 3.73 -11.32
CA ILE A 191 5.74 3.68 -12.10
C ILE A 191 5.30 5.07 -12.58
N PRO A 192 5.22 6.13 -11.73
CA PRO A 192 4.84 7.47 -12.19
C PRO A 192 5.80 8.07 -13.22
N LEU A 193 7.11 7.86 -13.06
CA LEU A 193 8.10 8.35 -14.04
C LEU A 193 7.96 7.60 -15.37
N HIS A 194 7.89 6.27 -15.33
CA HIS A 194 7.79 5.44 -16.53
C HIS A 194 6.51 5.70 -17.31
N ALA A 195 5.40 5.99 -16.61
CA ALA A 195 4.12 6.31 -17.24
C ALA A 195 4.19 7.51 -18.20
N LYS A 196 5.17 8.42 -18.05
CA LYS A 196 5.41 9.52 -18.98
C LYS A 196 5.83 9.07 -20.39
N ALA A 197 6.37 7.85 -20.51
CA ALA A 197 6.79 7.28 -21.78
C ALA A 197 5.66 6.60 -22.56
N MET A 198 4.48 6.41 -21.94
CA MET A 198 3.35 5.73 -22.55
C MET A 198 2.89 6.49 -23.81
N LEU A 199 2.86 5.80 -24.95
CA LEU A 199 2.37 6.24 -26.26
C LEU A 199 3.11 7.41 -26.93
N ILE A 200 4.25 7.85 -26.41
CA ILE A 200 4.98 9.02 -26.97
C ILE A 200 5.45 8.83 -28.41
N LYS A 201 5.60 7.58 -28.87
CA LYS A 201 5.96 7.25 -30.27
C LYS A 201 4.74 7.17 -31.20
N LYS A 202 3.53 7.01 -30.64
CA LYS A 202 2.29 6.79 -31.38
C LYS A 202 1.42 8.02 -31.51
N MET A 203 1.46 8.90 -30.51
CA MET A 203 0.65 10.11 -30.49
C MET A 203 1.41 11.28 -29.90
N ASP A 204 1.10 12.47 -30.38
CA ASP A 204 1.59 13.70 -29.76
C ASP A 204 0.86 13.92 -28.43
N LYS A 205 1.61 14.29 -27.39
CA LYS A 205 1.12 14.64 -26.04
C LYS A 205 0.04 13.67 -25.48
N PRO A 206 0.34 12.36 -25.35
CA PRO A 206 -0.62 11.34 -24.88
C PRO A 206 -1.24 11.68 -23.52
N LEU A 207 -0.42 12.15 -22.58
CA LEU A 207 -0.89 12.49 -21.23
C LEU A 207 -1.81 13.71 -21.21
N GLU A 208 -1.53 14.76 -21.99
CA GLU A 208 -2.42 15.93 -22.09
C GLU A 208 -3.78 15.51 -22.64
N LYS A 209 -3.80 14.59 -23.62
CA LYS A 209 -5.04 14.04 -24.17
C LYS A 209 -5.84 13.26 -23.12
N ILE A 210 -5.17 12.46 -22.29
CA ILE A 210 -5.78 11.73 -21.17
C ILE A 210 -6.41 12.71 -20.18
N GLU A 211 -5.69 13.77 -19.77
CA GLU A 211 -6.21 14.77 -18.83
C GLU A 211 -7.44 15.51 -19.39
N GLN A 212 -7.41 15.92 -20.66
CA GLN A 212 -8.59 16.51 -21.32
C GLN A 212 -9.81 15.58 -21.34
N LEU A 213 -9.60 14.27 -21.49
CA LEU A 213 -10.70 13.31 -21.48
C LEU A 213 -11.25 13.08 -20.06
N LYS A 214 -10.40 13.15 -19.03
CA LYS A 214 -10.83 13.05 -17.62
C LYS A 214 -11.74 14.19 -17.18
N GLU A 215 -11.63 15.38 -17.80
CA GLU A 215 -12.53 16.52 -17.54
C GLU A 215 -14.02 16.19 -17.79
N LYS A 216 -14.32 15.14 -18.56
CA LYS A 216 -15.70 14.65 -18.78
C LYS A 216 -16.32 13.97 -17.56
N GLY A 217 -15.57 13.76 -16.49
CA GLY A 217 -16.08 13.23 -15.21
C GLY A 217 -16.47 11.75 -15.23
N LEU A 218 -16.04 11.00 -16.25
CA LEU A 218 -16.22 9.55 -16.36
C LEU A 218 -14.86 8.85 -16.44
N PRO A 219 -14.75 7.59 -15.97
CA PRO A 219 -13.53 6.80 -16.14
C PRO A 219 -13.18 6.64 -17.62
N LEU A 220 -11.89 6.52 -17.92
CA LEU A 220 -11.42 6.27 -19.28
C LEU A 220 -11.36 4.77 -19.56
N ALA A 221 -11.74 4.37 -20.77
CA ALA A 221 -11.50 3.03 -21.31
C ALA A 221 -10.49 3.12 -22.44
N TYR A 222 -9.36 2.41 -22.31
CA TYR A 222 -8.39 2.27 -23.39
C TYR A 222 -8.97 1.34 -24.47
N VAL A 223 -9.03 1.80 -25.72
CA VAL A 223 -9.61 1.03 -26.84
C VAL A 223 -8.65 1.07 -28.04
N GLY A 224 -8.28 -0.11 -28.53
CA GLY A 224 -7.61 -0.31 -29.81
C GLY A 224 -8.58 -0.84 -30.87
N ASP A 225 -8.07 -1.05 -32.09
CA ASP A 225 -8.81 -1.72 -33.18
C ASP A 225 -9.02 -3.23 -32.94
#